data_AF-A0A7C7CKQ5-F1
#
_entry.id   AF-A0A7C7CKQ5-F1
#
_cell.length_a   1.000
_cell.length_b   1.000
_cell.length_c   1.000
_cell.angle_alpha   90.00
_cell.angle_beta   90.00
_cell.angle_gamma   90.00
#
_symmetry.space_group_name_H-M   'P 1'
#
loop_
_entity.id
_entity.type
_entity.pdbx_description
1 polymer ?
#
loop_
_entity_poly.entity_id
_entity_poly.type
_entity_poly.pdbx_seq_one_letter_code
_entity_poly.pdbx_strand_id
1 'polypeptide(L)' 'WQVKNEGVRIEDSSLYIKQVTVDSGRQLKRIRPAPQGRAHRIRKRSNHVTLTLASKKEVVVSENETK' A
#
# COMPACT_ATOMS: atom_id res chain seq x y z
N TRP A 1 -3.77 5.78 8.32
CA TRP A 1 -5.04 5.42 8.96
C TRP A 1 -5.01 5.77 10.44
N GLN A 2 -4.04 5.25 11.22
CA GLN A 2 -3.90 5.56 12.65
C GLN A 2 -3.88 7.08 12.98
N VAL A 3 -3.14 7.89 12.20
CA VAL A 3 -3.13 9.36 12.33
C VAL A 3 -4.51 10.02 12.05
N LYS A 4 -5.38 9.36 11.29
CA LYS A 4 -6.74 9.86 11.00
C LYS A 4 -7.78 9.36 12.00
N ASN A 5 -7.44 8.38 12.84
CA ASN A 5 -8.33 7.68 13.76
C ASN A 5 -7.71 7.66 15.17
N GLU A 6 -7.32 8.83 15.66
CA GLU A 6 -6.75 9.00 17.00
C GLU A 6 -7.80 8.63 18.06
N GLY A 7 -7.45 7.69 18.95
CA GLY A 7 -8.33 7.17 20.01
C GLY A 7 -8.95 5.80 19.75
N VAL A 8 -8.89 5.27 18.52
CA VAL A 8 -9.34 3.90 18.20
C VAL A 8 -8.13 2.98 18.08
N ARG A 9 -8.06 1.94 18.92
CA ARG A 9 -6.99 0.94 18.85
C ARG A 9 -7.19 0.04 17.63
N ILE A 10 -6.08 -0.29 16.97
CA ILE A 10 -6.10 -1.06 15.72
C ILE A 10 -6.59 -2.49 15.95
N GLU A 11 -6.38 -3.04 17.16
CA GLU A 11 -6.82 -4.39 17.52
C GLU A 11 -8.34 -4.48 17.67
N ASP A 12 -8.99 -3.39 18.10
CA ASP A 12 -10.44 -3.33 18.27
C ASP A 12 -11.17 -3.08 16.93
N SER A 13 -10.47 -2.44 15.99
CA SER A 13 -10.93 -2.27 14.62
C SER A 13 -10.68 -3.56 13.81
N SER A 14 -11.75 -4.31 13.53
CA SER A 14 -11.72 -5.49 12.64
C SER A 14 -11.40 -5.15 11.17
N LEU A 15 -10.19 -4.64 10.93
CA LEU A 15 -9.66 -4.25 9.63
C LEU A 15 -9.16 -5.48 8.86
N TYR A 16 -9.44 -5.51 7.57
CA TYR A 16 -8.91 -6.51 6.65
C TYR A 16 -8.41 -5.84 5.37
N ILE A 17 -7.53 -6.55 4.66
CA ILE A 17 -7.03 -6.11 3.37
C ILE A 17 -8.09 -6.43 2.32
N LYS A 18 -8.70 -5.39 1.76
CA LYS A 18 -9.69 -5.52 0.69
C LYS A 18 -9.01 -5.79 -0.65
N GLN A 19 -7.94 -5.06 -0.93
CA GLN A 19 -7.22 -5.14 -2.20
C GLN A 19 -5.75 -4.80 -2.00
N VAL A 20 -4.90 -5.52 -2.73
CA VAL A 20 -3.47 -5.22 -2.87
C VAL A 20 -3.14 -5.13 -4.35
N THR A 21 -2.52 -4.03 -4.77
CA THR A 21 -2.00 -3.89 -6.12
C THR A 21 -0.52 -3.56 -6.08
N VAL A 22 0.21 -4.08 -7.06
CA VAL A 22 1.64 -3.84 -7.24
C VAL A 22 1.85 -3.35 -8.66
N ASP A 23 2.11 -2.06 -8.78
CA ASP A 23 2.31 -1.40 -10.06
C ASP A 23 3.79 -1.17 -10.34
N SER A 24 4.11 -0.93 -11.61
CA SER A 24 5.48 -0.59 -12.01
C SER A 24 5.84 0.80 -11.51
N GLY A 25 7.00 0.91 -10.87
CA GLY A 25 7.61 2.18 -10.48
C GLY A 25 8.71 2.61 -11.43
N ARG A 26 9.47 3.62 -10.99
CA ARG A 26 10.56 4.21 -11.76
C ARG A 26 11.73 3.22 -11.94
N GLN A 27 12.18 3.04 -13.17
CA GLN A 27 13.32 2.17 -13.47
C GLN A 27 14.63 2.96 -13.47
N LEU A 28 15.56 2.59 -12.58
CA LEU A 28 16.92 3.14 -12.59
C LEU A 28 17.79 2.39 -13.60
N LYS A 29 18.56 3.15 -14.38
CA LYS A 29 19.49 2.63 -15.39
C LYS A 29 20.93 2.75 -14.88
N ARG A 30 21.70 1.66 -14.99
CA ARG A 30 23.15 1.61 -14.75
C ARG A 30 23.80 0.81 -15.88
N ILE A 31 25.07 1.08 -16.14
CA ILE A 31 25.86 0.36 -17.14
C ILE A 31 26.67 -0.71 -16.42
N ARG A 32 26.71 -1.91 -17.00
CA ARG A 32 27.67 -2.96 -16.65
C ARG A 32 28.76 -2.98 -17.71
N PRO A 33 30.05 -2.89 -17.34
CA PRO A 33 31.12 -3.12 -18.28
C PRO A 33 31.02 -4.55 -18.83
N ALA A 34 31.19 -4.70 -20.13
CA ALA A 34 31.16 -5.98 -20.81
C ALA A 34 32.38 -6.11 -21.76
N PRO A 35 32.74 -7.33 -22.19
CA PRO A 35 33.90 -7.54 -23.04
C PRO A 35 33.81 -6.77 -24.37
N GLN A 36 34.97 -6.53 -25.02
CA GLN A 36 35.08 -5.87 -26.32
C GLN A 36 34.49 -4.44 -26.37
N GLY A 37 34.67 -3.66 -25.29
CA GLY A 37 34.18 -2.27 -25.23
C GLY A 37 32.66 -2.15 -25.20
N ARG A 38 31.94 -3.25 -24.93
CA ARG A 38 30.48 -3.26 -24.90
C ARG A 38 29.98 -2.76 -23.53
N ALA A 39 28.85 -2.08 -23.56
CA ALA A 39 28.17 -1.60 -22.37
C ALA A 39 26.78 -2.25 -22.27
N HIS A 40 26.64 -3.24 -21.37
CA HIS A 40 25.34 -3.86 -21.12
C HIS A 40 24.52 -3.01 -20.14
N ARG A 41 23.20 -2.98 -20.33
CA ARG A 41 22.30 -2.20 -19.49
C ARG A 41 21.80 -3.03 -18.32
N ILE A 42 22.06 -2.58 -17.09
CA ILE A 42 21.37 -3.06 -15.89
C ILE A 42 20.15 -2.17 -15.65
N ARG A 43 19.00 -2.81 -15.46
CA ARG A 43 17.75 -2.15 -15.07
C ARG A 43 17.42 -2.52 -13.63
N LYS A 44 17.33 -1.55 -12.73
CA LYS A 44 16.80 -1.74 -11.37
C LYS A 44 15.36 -1.29 -11.38
N ARG A 45 14.42 -2.25 -11.31
CA ARG A 45 12.97 -1.99 -11.29
C ARG A 45 12.56 -1.70 -9.85
N SER A 46 11.90 -0.59 -9.62
CA SER A 46 11.11 -0.38 -8.40
C SER A 46 9.64 -0.60 -8.71
N ASN A 47 8.85 -0.88 -7.67
CA ASN A 47 7.41 -1.05 -7.77
C ASN A 47 6.72 -0.10 -6.78
N HIS A 48 5.48 0.25 -7.08
CA HIS A 48 4.57 0.92 -6.16
C HIS A 48 3.62 -0.12 -5.59
N VAL A 49 3.56 -0.21 -4.27
CA VAL A 49 2.65 -1.13 -3.57
C VAL A 49 1.54 -0.30 -2.95
N THR A 50 0.30 -0.58 -3.38
CA THR A 50 -0.90 0.10 -2.86
C THR A 50 -1.75 -0.91 -2.12
N LEU A 51 -2.08 -0.58 -0.86
CA LEU A 51 -2.86 -1.42 0.03
C LEU A 51 -4.15 -0.69 0.38
N THR A 52 -5.30 -1.30 0.09
CA THR A 52 -6.60 -0.78 0.46
C THR A 52 -7.19 -1.64 1.57
N LEU A 53 -7.47 -1.00 2.71
CA LEU A 53 -8.07 -1.63 3.89
C LEU A 53 -9.57 -1.39 3.91
N ALA A 54 -10.33 -2.35 4.43
CA ALA A 54 -11.75 -2.22 4.73
C ALA A 54 -12.04 -2.78 6.13
N SER A 55 -13.14 -2.32 6.75
CA SER A 55 -13.60 -2.80 8.05
C SER A 55 -14.69 -3.85 7.87
N LYS A 56 -14.65 -4.93 8.65
CA LYS A 56 -15.61 -6.04 8.55
C LYS A 56 -16.89 -5.83 9.38
N LYS A 57 -16.88 -4.89 10.34
CA LYS A 57 -18.06 -4.54 11.14
C LYS A 57 -18.90 -3.46 10.45
N GLU A 58 -20.17 -3.76 10.22
CA GLU A 58 -21.20 -2.74 10.02
C GLU A 58 -21.25 -1.90 11.29
N VAL A 59 -20.98 -0.60 11.16
CA VAL A 59 -21.22 0.35 12.25
C VAL A 59 -22.73 0.47 12.36
N VAL A 60 -23.32 -0.26 13.30
CA VAL A 60 -24.72 -0.07 13.68
C VAL A 60 -24.80 1.31 14.33
N VAL A 61 -25.20 2.32 13.54
CA VAL A 61 -25.50 3.65 14.06
C VAL A 61 -26.82 3.52 14.82
N SER A 62 -26.75 3.47 16.15
CA SER A 62 -27.95 3.59 16.99
C SER A 62 -28.40 5.06 16.96
N GLU A 63 -29.44 5.34 16.21
CA GLU A 63 -30.21 6.58 16.33
C GLU A 63 -30.85 6.59 17.73
N ASN A 64 -30.32 7.42 18.63
CA ASN A 64 -30.98 7.69 19.90
C ASN A 64 -32.14 8.65 19.62
N GLU A 65 -33.35 8.10 19.48
CA GLU A 65 -34.59 8.86 19.64
C GLU A 65 -34.66 9.40 21.07
N THR A 66 -34.77 10.71 21.23
CA THR A 66 -35.39 11.26 22.43
C THR A 66 -36.31 12.43 22.07
N LYS A 67 -37.57 12.22 22.45
CA LYS A 67 -38.64 13.22 22.66
C LYS A 67 -38.17 14.41 23.49
#